data_AF-A0A925WMH4-F1
#
_entry.id   AF-A0A925WMH4-F1
#
_cell.length_a   1.000
_cell.length_b   1.000
_cell.length_c   1.000
_cell.angle_alpha   90.00
_cell.angle_beta   90.00
_cell.angle_gamma   90.00
#
_symmetry.space_group_name_H-M   'P 1'
#
loop_
_entity.id
_entity.type
_entity.pdbx_description
1 polymer ?
#
loop_
_entity_poly.entity_id
_entity_poly.type
_entity_poly.pdbx_seq_one_letter_code
_entity_poly.pdbx_strand_id
1 'polypeptide(L)'
;KLENLQFRWAAMNPPAPDDPDPKALQSAYYLGSEPLDPALTDRFPFVIPVPNWGELSKADRVQLVTWDGDVATETLTPAQSLLLSMIAEARQLIPELEVAFASWLADYVVYVVDLLERGGLPQSPRRARMIARSIVAVHAARMVLDGDDVDPEISVETALLYSLPQSATEVPPAAVKVIATHKQAWEMAQYLEDDAWRRVMEEFDLARRVLLADELGFDDFDLSRLITQTLGAEDSNPRQIGLAVVMFLAFRVRRNLDPSAYEPLAQLAYHVLEPRVMNVQVFPNTPEATLWDELKTWIENRREDTYIFRLERNFLLYGFPTLWRIHAWKEALAQFHADLLLFSIEA
;
A
#
# COMPACT_ATOMS: atom_id res chain seq x y z
N LYS A 1 21.79 -19.26 29.13
CA LYS A 1 21.84 -17.97 28.39
C LYS A 1 23.04 -18.05 27.45
N LEU A 2 22.93 -17.58 26.21
CA LEU A 2 24.06 -17.50 25.28
C LEU A 2 24.72 -16.13 25.47
N GLU A 3 25.62 -16.03 26.44
CA GLU A 3 26.16 -14.73 26.93
C GLU A 3 27.05 -14.02 25.90
N ASN A 4 27.57 -14.75 24.92
CA ASN A 4 28.43 -14.22 23.86
C ASN A 4 27.74 -14.11 22.49
N LEU A 5 26.44 -14.41 22.38
CA LEU A 5 25.73 -14.32 21.10
C LEU A 5 25.43 -12.85 20.77
N GLN A 6 26.32 -12.24 20.00
CA GLN A 6 26.20 -10.84 19.57
C GLN A 6 25.40 -10.68 18.27
N PHE A 7 25.53 -11.65 17.35
CA PHE A 7 24.93 -11.59 16.02
C PHE A 7 24.08 -12.83 15.75
N ARG A 8 22.98 -12.66 15.01
CA ARG A 8 22.09 -13.74 14.58
C ARG A 8 22.09 -13.79 13.06
N TRP A 9 22.81 -14.76 12.52
CA TRP A 9 22.83 -15.07 11.10
C TRP A 9 22.23 -16.45 10.91
N ALA A 10 21.30 -16.56 9.99
CA ALA A 10 20.65 -17.81 9.62
C ALA A 10 20.47 -17.83 8.11
N ALA A 11 20.45 -19.03 7.54
CA ALA A 11 20.12 -19.27 6.15
C ALA A 11 19.06 -20.36 6.10
N MET A 12 18.13 -20.25 5.16
CA MET A 12 17.11 -21.26 4.90
C MET A 12 16.96 -21.45 3.40
N ASN A 13 16.50 -22.63 3.01
CA ASN A 13 16.01 -22.83 1.65
C ASN A 13 14.64 -22.16 1.51
N PRO A 14 14.22 -21.76 0.29
CA PRO A 14 12.86 -21.32 0.05
C PRO A 14 11.86 -22.39 0.51
N PRO A 15 10.74 -22.02 1.14
CA PRO A 15 9.72 -22.97 1.54
C PRO A 15 9.07 -23.62 0.30
N ALA A 16 8.72 -24.90 0.42
CA ALA A 16 7.93 -25.57 -0.61
C ALA A 16 6.45 -25.14 -0.46
N PRO A 17 5.73 -24.84 -1.55
CA PRO A 17 4.30 -24.55 -1.49
C PRO A 17 3.51 -25.81 -1.08
N ASP A 18 2.40 -25.62 -0.35
CA ASP A 18 1.53 -26.70 0.13
C ASP A 18 0.94 -27.57 -1.00
N ASP A 19 0.69 -26.99 -2.18
CA ASP A 19 0.24 -27.69 -3.39
C ASP A 19 1.31 -27.53 -4.49
N PRO A 20 2.36 -28.37 -4.49
CA PRO A 20 3.41 -28.30 -5.49
C PRO A 20 2.84 -28.63 -6.87
N ASP A 21 3.06 -27.77 -7.87
CA ASP A 21 2.60 -28.02 -9.23
C ASP A 21 3.13 -29.38 -9.70
N PRO A 22 2.27 -30.36 -10.03
CA PRO A 22 2.70 -31.68 -10.48
C PRO A 22 3.48 -31.65 -11.80
N LYS A 23 3.49 -30.52 -12.52
CA LYS A 23 4.33 -30.27 -13.70
C LYS A 23 5.67 -29.60 -13.38
N ALA A 24 5.85 -29.05 -12.18
CA ALA A 24 7.16 -28.57 -11.75
C ALA A 24 8.09 -29.77 -11.56
N LEU A 25 9.33 -29.65 -12.01
CA LEU A 25 10.36 -30.67 -11.80
C LEU A 25 10.47 -30.98 -10.30
N GLN A 26 10.55 -32.26 -9.92
CA GLN A 26 10.73 -32.69 -8.52
C GLN A 26 11.93 -32.02 -7.81
N SER A 27 12.86 -31.43 -8.55
CA SER A 27 14.01 -30.67 -8.06
C SER A 27 13.75 -29.18 -7.82
N ALA A 28 12.55 -28.66 -8.09
CA ALA A 28 12.20 -27.25 -7.91
C ALA A 28 11.87 -26.91 -6.45
N TYR A 29 11.53 -27.92 -5.64
CA TYR A 29 11.16 -27.76 -4.25
C TYR A 29 12.09 -28.57 -3.34
N TYR A 30 12.56 -27.94 -2.27
CA TYR A 30 13.28 -28.65 -1.22
C TYR A 30 12.25 -29.34 -0.32
N LEU A 31 12.05 -30.65 -0.51
CA LEU A 31 11.10 -31.44 0.26
C LEU A 31 11.43 -31.32 1.77
N GLY A 32 10.46 -30.89 2.57
CA GLY A 32 10.62 -30.63 4.01
C GLY A 32 11.14 -29.24 4.38
N SER A 33 11.27 -28.33 3.40
CA SER A 33 11.51 -26.90 3.65
C SER A 33 10.18 -26.22 3.96
N GLU A 34 9.95 -25.92 5.25
CA GLU A 34 8.75 -25.23 5.72
C GLU A 34 9.00 -23.72 5.88
N PRO A 35 7.97 -22.87 5.75
CA PRO A 35 8.09 -21.44 6.02
C PRO A 35 8.48 -21.20 7.48
N LEU A 36 9.27 -20.14 7.73
CA LEU A 36 9.61 -19.78 9.09
C LEU A 36 8.36 -19.34 9.86
N ASP A 37 8.24 -19.82 11.10
CA ASP A 37 7.23 -19.33 12.04
C ASP A 37 7.28 -17.79 12.13
N PRO A 38 6.14 -17.09 11.99
CA PRO A 38 6.11 -15.63 12.01
C PRO A 38 6.77 -15.00 13.24
N ALA A 39 6.68 -15.62 14.42
CA ALA A 39 7.30 -15.09 15.64
C ALA A 39 8.82 -15.31 15.67
N LEU A 40 9.35 -16.27 14.91
CA LEU A 40 10.78 -16.46 14.69
C LEU A 40 11.31 -15.48 13.65
N THR A 41 10.62 -15.33 12.52
CA THR A 41 11.00 -14.36 11.47
C THR A 41 10.97 -12.93 12.00
N ASP A 42 10.05 -12.64 12.93
CA ASP A 42 9.96 -11.33 13.59
C ASP A 42 11.23 -10.98 14.42
N ARG A 43 12.18 -11.90 14.60
CA ARG A 43 13.45 -11.68 15.32
C ARG A 43 14.62 -11.30 14.43
N PHE A 44 14.47 -11.38 13.12
CA PHE A 44 15.49 -10.99 12.15
C PHE A 44 15.21 -9.58 11.63
N PRO A 45 16.14 -8.62 11.79
CA PRO A 45 15.99 -7.27 11.24
C PRO A 45 15.89 -7.28 9.72
N PHE A 46 16.69 -8.13 9.07
CA PHE A 46 16.73 -8.26 7.63
C PHE A 46 16.43 -9.69 7.18
N VAL A 47 15.65 -9.82 6.12
CA VAL A 47 15.39 -11.04 5.36
C VAL A 47 15.81 -10.74 3.92
N ILE A 48 16.93 -11.31 3.51
CA ILE A 48 17.57 -11.01 2.22
C ILE A 48 17.40 -12.24 1.30
N PRO A 49 16.67 -12.12 0.18
CA PRO A 49 16.61 -13.19 -0.81
C PRO A 49 17.96 -13.32 -1.51
N VAL A 50 18.45 -14.56 -1.63
CA VAL A 50 19.66 -14.86 -2.40
C VAL A 50 19.27 -15.02 -3.87
N PRO A 51 19.93 -14.32 -4.81
CA PRO A 51 19.55 -14.38 -6.21
C PRO A 51 19.77 -15.78 -6.80
N ASN A 52 18.88 -16.18 -7.70
CA ASN A 52 19.05 -17.40 -8.47
C ASN A 52 19.98 -17.18 -9.68
N TRP A 53 20.40 -18.27 -10.33
CA TRP A 53 21.29 -18.20 -11.50
C TRP A 53 20.77 -17.27 -12.61
N GLY A 54 19.45 -17.24 -12.83
CA GLY A 54 18.80 -16.41 -13.84
C GLY A 54 18.92 -14.91 -13.59
N GLU A 55 19.00 -14.51 -12.32
CA GLU A 55 19.11 -13.12 -11.86
C GLU A 55 20.54 -12.59 -11.88
N LEU A 56 21.54 -13.47 -11.92
CA LEU A 56 22.95 -13.09 -11.99
C LEU A 56 23.34 -12.58 -13.39
N SER A 57 24.25 -11.61 -13.44
CA SER A 57 24.83 -11.14 -14.71
C SER A 57 25.75 -12.21 -15.32
N LYS A 58 26.06 -12.09 -16.62
CA LYS A 58 27.03 -12.99 -17.27
C LYS A 58 28.41 -12.93 -16.58
N ALA A 59 28.82 -11.75 -16.13
CA ALA A 59 30.10 -11.57 -15.45
C ALA A 59 30.12 -12.34 -14.12
N ASP A 60 29.07 -12.19 -13.30
CA ASP A 60 28.96 -12.89 -12.01
C ASP A 60 28.94 -14.41 -12.18
N ARG A 61 28.20 -14.90 -13.18
CA ARG A 61 28.16 -16.34 -13.51
C ARG A 61 29.53 -16.89 -13.89
N VAL A 62 30.32 -16.13 -14.64
CA VAL A 62 31.69 -16.52 -15.01
C VAL A 62 32.58 -16.53 -13.77
N GLN A 63 32.51 -15.48 -12.95
CA GLN A 63 33.33 -15.36 -11.74
C GLN A 63 33.06 -16.50 -10.74
N LEU A 64 31.81 -16.91 -10.56
CA LEU A 64 31.44 -18.06 -9.72
C LEU A 64 32.07 -19.38 -10.21
N VAL A 65 32.30 -19.52 -11.51
CA VAL A 65 32.84 -20.75 -12.11
C VAL A 65 34.35 -20.74 -12.19
N THR A 66 34.99 -19.57 -12.27
CA THR A 66 36.45 -19.47 -12.43
C THR A 66 37.24 -19.68 -11.13
N TRP A 67 36.58 -19.72 -9.96
CA TRP A 67 37.20 -19.93 -8.64
C TRP A 67 38.33 -18.92 -8.31
N ASP A 68 38.39 -17.80 -9.04
CA ASP A 68 39.34 -16.72 -8.79
C ASP A 68 38.98 -16.04 -7.46
N GLY A 69 39.76 -16.34 -6.41
CA GLY A 69 39.59 -15.72 -5.07
C GLY A 69 39.66 -16.68 -3.88
N ASP A 70 39.79 -17.99 -4.10
CA ASP A 70 39.74 -19.01 -3.05
C ASP A 70 41.06 -19.18 -2.26
N VAL A 71 41.66 -18.06 -1.83
CA VAL A 71 42.84 -18.05 -0.96
C VAL A 71 42.43 -17.59 0.43
N ALA A 72 41.93 -18.52 1.24
CA ALA A 72 41.77 -18.31 2.67
C ALA A 72 43.16 -18.26 3.34
N THR A 73 43.73 -17.06 3.47
CA THR A 73 44.90 -16.84 4.33
C THR A 73 44.45 -16.57 5.78
N GLU A 74 45.14 -17.20 6.74
CA GLU A 74 44.88 -17.11 8.19
C GLU A 74 45.20 -15.73 8.81
N THR A 75 45.78 -14.81 8.05
CA THR A 75 46.00 -13.42 8.44
C THR A 75 44.86 -12.52 7.98
N LEU A 76 44.44 -11.58 8.84
CA LEU A 76 43.49 -10.53 8.47
C LEU A 76 43.98 -9.85 7.19
N THR A 77 43.30 -10.10 6.09
CA THR A 77 43.66 -9.46 4.83
C THR A 77 43.40 -7.95 4.98
N PRO A 78 44.11 -7.07 4.25
CA PRO A 78 43.84 -5.63 4.28
C PRO A 78 42.35 -5.29 4.07
N ALA A 79 41.63 -6.11 3.28
CA ALA A 79 40.20 -6.02 3.08
C ALA A 79 39.38 -6.29 4.36
N GLN A 80 39.77 -7.27 5.18
CA GLN A 80 39.11 -7.54 6.46
C GLN A 80 39.35 -6.42 7.47
N SER A 81 40.54 -5.83 7.51
CA SER A 81 40.81 -4.66 8.37
C SER A 81 39.98 -3.44 7.94
N LEU A 82 39.84 -3.20 6.64
CA LEU A 82 38.98 -2.14 6.11
C LEU A 82 37.50 -2.36 6.45
N LEU A 83 37.00 -3.58 6.33
CA LEU A 83 35.62 -3.90 6.70
C LEU A 83 35.38 -3.65 8.20
N LEU A 84 36.31 -4.05 9.06
CA LEU A 84 36.21 -3.80 10.50
C LEU A 84 36.21 -2.30 10.84
N SER A 85 37.01 -1.48 10.15
CA SER A 85 36.98 -0.03 10.34
C SER A 85 35.66 0.58 9.87
N MET A 86 35.15 0.16 8.71
CA MET A 86 33.85 0.62 8.20
C MET A 86 32.69 0.27 9.16
N ILE A 87 32.69 -0.95 9.73
CA ILE A 87 31.69 -1.34 10.74
C ILE A 87 31.80 -0.48 12.00
N ALA A 88 33.02 -0.17 12.43
CA ALA A 88 33.23 0.66 13.62
C ALA A 88 32.76 2.10 13.39
N GLU A 89 33.04 2.67 12.22
CA GLU A 89 32.60 4.00 11.81
C GLU A 89 31.07 4.09 11.71
N ALA A 90 30.43 3.15 11.02
CA ALA A 90 28.97 3.10 10.94
C ALA A 90 28.33 3.00 12.35
N ARG A 91 28.93 2.23 13.26
CA ARG A 91 28.47 2.13 14.65
C ARG A 91 28.58 3.44 15.42
N GLN A 92 29.57 4.28 15.12
CA GLN A 92 29.74 5.60 15.73
C GLN A 92 28.72 6.61 15.22
N LEU A 93 28.31 6.51 13.94
CA LEU A 93 27.32 7.39 13.33
C LEU A 93 25.88 7.11 13.81
N ILE A 94 25.55 5.83 14.08
CA ILE A 94 24.18 5.41 14.42
C ILE A 94 23.52 6.26 15.53
N PRO A 95 24.15 6.50 16.71
CA PRO A 95 23.51 7.29 17.77
C PRO A 95 23.19 8.73 17.36
N GLU A 96 24.04 9.36 16.55
CA GLU A 96 23.82 10.73 16.08
C GLU A 96 22.64 10.77 15.09
N LEU A 97 22.58 9.81 14.18
CA LEU A 97 21.48 9.66 13.22
C LEU A 97 20.15 9.27 13.90
N GLU A 98 20.19 8.43 14.93
CA GLU A 98 18.99 8.09 15.72
C GLU A 98 18.36 9.34 16.34
N VAL A 99 19.17 10.30 16.80
CA VAL A 99 18.70 11.58 17.33
C VAL A 99 18.23 12.50 16.20
N ALA A 100 19.04 12.63 15.13
CA ALA A 100 18.73 13.52 14.01
C ALA A 100 17.41 13.16 13.31
N PHE A 101 17.12 11.87 13.16
CA PHE A 101 15.92 11.38 12.48
C PHE A 101 14.76 11.06 13.42
N ALA A 102 14.89 11.21 14.74
CA ALA A 102 13.94 10.67 15.72
C ALA A 102 12.47 11.01 15.44
N SER A 103 12.15 12.29 15.22
CA SER A 103 10.77 12.75 14.99
C SER A 103 10.25 12.25 13.65
N TRP A 104 10.95 12.60 12.57
CA TRP A 104 10.57 12.26 11.20
C TRP A 104 10.47 10.73 11.00
N LEU A 105 11.39 9.95 11.58
CA LEU A 105 11.40 8.50 11.46
C LEU A 105 10.25 7.85 12.23
N ALA A 106 9.87 8.40 13.39
CA ALA A 106 8.74 7.91 14.14
C ALA A 106 7.45 8.05 13.32
N ASP A 107 7.25 9.24 12.75
CA ASP A 107 6.14 9.54 11.87
C ASP A 107 6.14 8.61 10.64
N TYR A 108 7.24 8.57 9.87
CA TYR A 108 7.37 7.69 8.71
C TYR A 108 7.06 6.22 9.04
N VAL A 109 7.59 5.70 10.16
CA VAL A 109 7.39 4.30 10.53
C VAL A 109 5.93 4.01 10.92
N VAL A 110 5.24 4.93 11.60
CA VAL A 110 3.81 4.77 11.88
C VAL A 110 3.03 4.69 10.58
N TYR A 111 3.24 5.64 9.66
CA TYR A 111 2.53 5.69 8.39
C TYR A 111 2.80 4.46 7.50
N VAL A 112 4.06 4.06 7.37
CA VAL A 112 4.39 2.92 6.51
C VAL A 112 3.81 1.63 7.06
N VAL A 113 3.75 1.46 8.39
CA VAL A 113 3.14 0.28 9.02
C VAL A 113 1.62 0.26 8.79
N ASP A 114 0.94 1.39 8.92
CA ASP A 114 -0.50 1.49 8.64
C ASP A 114 -0.83 1.20 7.17
N LEU A 115 -0.01 1.72 6.24
CA LEU A 115 -0.16 1.45 4.81
C LEU A 115 0.13 -0.01 4.47
N LEU A 116 1.14 -0.62 5.11
CA LEU A 116 1.42 -2.05 4.95
C LEU A 116 0.25 -2.90 5.46
N GLU A 117 -0.36 -2.56 6.60
CA GLU A 117 -1.54 -3.25 7.13
C GLU A 117 -2.73 -3.18 6.17
N ARG A 118 -3.06 -1.99 5.64
CA ARG A 118 -4.07 -1.82 4.58
C ARG A 118 -3.74 -2.60 3.31
N GLY A 119 -2.45 -2.74 3.01
CA GLY A 119 -1.94 -3.58 1.94
C GLY A 119 -1.95 -5.08 2.24
N GLY A 120 -2.49 -5.55 3.36
CA GLY A 120 -2.52 -6.97 3.74
C GLY A 120 -1.16 -7.51 4.22
N LEU A 121 -0.25 -6.63 4.63
CA LEU A 121 1.08 -6.94 5.16
C LEU A 121 1.23 -6.40 6.60
N PRO A 122 0.42 -6.86 7.57
CA PRO A 122 0.43 -6.32 8.92
C PRO A 122 1.80 -6.49 9.60
N GLN A 123 2.20 -5.50 10.40
CA GLN A 123 3.47 -5.50 11.12
C GLN A 123 3.23 -5.38 12.63
N SER A 124 4.06 -6.06 13.44
CA SER A 124 3.98 -5.97 14.90
C SER A 124 4.59 -4.65 15.42
N PRO A 125 4.24 -4.17 16.63
CA PRO A 125 4.91 -3.01 17.24
C PRO A 125 6.43 -3.21 17.41
N ARG A 126 6.86 -4.46 17.66
CA ARG A 126 8.28 -4.82 17.71
C ARG A 126 8.93 -4.65 16.33
N ARG A 127 8.24 -5.03 15.27
CA ARG A 127 8.68 -4.88 13.89
C ARG A 127 8.81 -3.43 13.50
N ALA A 128 7.85 -2.57 13.86
CA ALA A 128 7.94 -1.12 13.64
C ALA A 128 9.23 -0.54 14.24
N ARG A 129 9.55 -0.88 15.49
CA ARG A 129 10.81 -0.46 16.13
C ARG A 129 12.05 -1.04 15.44
N MET A 130 11.99 -2.27 14.94
CA MET A 130 13.10 -2.88 14.19
C MET A 130 13.32 -2.22 12.84
N ILE A 131 12.24 -1.83 12.13
CA ILE A 131 12.30 -1.08 10.87
C ILE A 131 13.01 0.26 11.09
N ALA A 132 12.62 1.03 12.12
CA ALA A 132 13.27 2.30 12.46
C ALA A 132 14.80 2.14 12.64
N ARG A 133 15.21 1.15 13.44
CA ARG A 133 16.64 0.88 13.68
C ARG A 133 17.37 0.40 12.43
N SER A 134 16.69 -0.38 11.58
CA SER A 134 17.25 -0.90 10.34
C SER A 134 17.48 0.23 9.33
N ILE A 135 16.57 1.19 9.24
CA ILE A 135 16.71 2.40 8.43
C ILE A 135 17.97 3.18 8.81
N VAL A 136 18.14 3.49 10.10
CA VAL A 136 19.32 4.23 10.57
C VAL A 136 20.61 3.45 10.32
N ALA A 137 20.61 2.14 10.56
CA ALA A 137 21.78 1.30 10.32
C ALA A 137 22.16 1.23 8.83
N VAL A 138 21.18 1.11 7.94
CA VAL A 138 21.41 1.12 6.48
C VAL A 138 21.93 2.48 6.02
N HIS A 139 21.35 3.58 6.52
CA HIS A 139 21.82 4.91 6.16
C HIS A 139 23.25 5.17 6.64
N ALA A 140 23.58 4.82 7.89
CA ALA A 140 24.94 4.90 8.41
C ALA A 140 25.94 4.07 7.57
N ALA A 141 25.55 2.85 7.18
CA ALA A 141 26.39 2.01 6.34
C ALA A 141 26.61 2.63 4.95
N ARG A 142 25.57 3.23 4.36
CA ARG A 142 25.68 3.93 3.07
C ARG A 142 26.55 5.18 3.16
N MET A 143 26.47 5.95 4.24
CA MET A 143 27.36 7.10 4.45
C MET A 143 28.83 6.68 4.46
N VAL A 144 29.14 5.56 5.11
CA VAL A 144 30.52 5.02 5.17
C VAL A 144 30.98 4.44 3.83
N LEU A 145 30.08 3.85 3.04
CA LEU A 145 30.41 3.22 1.76
C LEU A 145 30.51 4.23 0.61
N ASP A 146 29.57 5.16 0.55
CA ASP A 146 29.33 6.03 -0.61
C ASP A 146 29.64 7.52 -0.31
N GLY A 147 29.84 7.88 0.96
CA GLY A 147 30.11 9.25 1.44
C GLY A 147 28.90 9.93 2.11
N ASP A 148 29.11 11.11 2.71
CA ASP A 148 28.12 11.77 3.56
C ASP A 148 26.87 12.31 2.83
N ASP A 149 26.92 12.48 1.51
CA ASP A 149 25.84 13.06 0.68
C ASP A 149 24.88 12.00 0.13
N VAL A 150 24.71 10.88 0.84
CA VAL A 150 23.80 9.81 0.44
C VAL A 150 22.35 10.20 0.67
N ASP A 151 21.52 10.03 -0.37
CA ASP A 151 20.09 10.26 -0.28
C ASP A 151 19.44 9.34 0.79
N PRO A 152 18.82 9.93 1.85
CA PRO A 152 18.12 9.17 2.87
C PRO A 152 16.94 8.36 2.34
N GLU A 153 16.25 8.81 1.29
CA GLU A 153 15.09 8.11 0.70
C GLU A 153 15.49 6.70 0.25
N ILE A 154 16.59 6.61 -0.50
CA ILE A 154 17.13 5.33 -0.98
C ILE A 154 17.52 4.41 0.19
N SER A 155 18.03 4.96 1.30
CA SER A 155 18.37 4.16 2.49
C SER A 155 17.12 3.56 3.12
N VAL A 156 16.04 4.34 3.15
CA VAL A 156 14.76 3.94 3.74
C VAL A 156 14.06 2.91 2.86
N GLU A 157 14.04 3.12 1.54
CA GLU A 157 13.54 2.14 0.57
C GLU A 157 14.27 0.81 0.73
N THR A 158 15.61 0.85 0.73
CA THR A 158 16.46 -0.34 0.85
C THR A 158 16.20 -1.06 2.17
N ALA A 159 16.15 -0.33 3.29
CA ALA A 159 15.87 -0.92 4.59
C ALA A 159 14.48 -1.58 4.62
N LEU A 160 13.45 -0.90 4.11
CA LEU A 160 12.08 -1.42 4.11
C LEU A 160 11.95 -2.70 3.27
N LEU A 161 12.52 -2.70 2.06
CA LEU A 161 12.45 -3.82 1.13
C LEU A 161 12.93 -5.14 1.75
N TYR A 162 13.95 -5.07 2.62
CA TYR A 162 14.53 -6.23 3.29
C TYR A 162 14.11 -6.39 4.75
N SER A 163 13.24 -5.54 5.29
CA SER A 163 12.80 -5.62 6.70
C SER A 163 11.51 -6.41 6.92
N LEU A 164 10.84 -6.88 5.86
CA LEU A 164 9.56 -7.56 5.99
C LEU A 164 9.73 -9.04 6.32
N PRO A 165 9.15 -9.55 7.43
CA PRO A 165 9.20 -10.97 7.77
C PRO A 165 8.47 -11.83 6.73
N GLN A 166 7.47 -11.28 6.04
CA GLN A 166 6.75 -11.97 4.96
C GLN A 166 7.67 -12.37 3.80
N SER A 167 8.87 -11.80 3.68
CA SER A 167 9.85 -12.23 2.67
C SER A 167 10.38 -13.65 2.88
N ALA A 168 10.15 -14.26 4.06
CA ALA A 168 10.51 -15.65 4.36
C ALA A 168 9.32 -16.63 4.38
N THR A 169 8.15 -16.21 3.89
CA THR A 169 6.97 -17.08 3.74
C THR A 169 6.90 -17.65 2.31
N GLU A 170 5.92 -18.51 2.05
CA GLU A 170 5.70 -19.13 0.72
C GLU A 170 5.46 -18.10 -0.39
N VAL A 171 4.76 -17.02 -0.06
CA VAL A 171 4.41 -15.95 -1.00
C VAL A 171 5.02 -14.65 -0.48
N PRO A 172 6.27 -14.33 -0.86
CA PRO A 172 6.90 -13.08 -0.46
C PRO A 172 6.17 -11.89 -1.09
N PRO A 173 6.17 -10.72 -0.42
CA PRO A 173 5.55 -9.52 -0.96
C PRO A 173 6.28 -9.08 -2.25
N ALA A 174 5.52 -8.70 -3.27
CA ALA A 174 6.10 -8.16 -4.49
C ALA A 174 6.87 -6.86 -4.20
N ALA A 175 8.14 -6.77 -4.63
CA ALA A 175 8.99 -5.60 -4.40
C ALA A 175 8.33 -4.29 -4.85
N VAL A 176 7.64 -4.30 -6.00
CA VAL A 176 6.92 -3.14 -6.54
C VAL A 176 5.86 -2.62 -5.56
N LYS A 177 5.17 -3.52 -4.86
CA LYS A 177 4.16 -3.14 -3.85
C LYS A 177 4.83 -2.47 -2.65
N VAL A 178 5.94 -3.03 -2.16
CA VAL A 178 6.69 -2.46 -1.03
C VAL A 178 7.27 -1.09 -1.39
N ILE A 179 7.82 -0.93 -2.59
CA ILE A 179 8.33 0.35 -3.10
C ILE A 179 7.21 1.38 -3.25
N ALA A 180 6.04 0.99 -3.77
CA ALA A 180 4.89 1.90 -3.86
C ALA A 180 4.42 2.35 -2.47
N THR A 181 4.35 1.44 -1.50
CA THR A 181 4.03 1.77 -0.10
C THR A 181 5.08 2.69 0.52
N HIS A 182 6.38 2.43 0.28
CA HIS A 182 7.46 3.31 0.72
C HIS A 182 7.29 4.72 0.17
N LYS A 183 7.14 4.88 -1.14
CA LYS A 183 7.01 6.19 -1.78
C LYS A 183 5.84 6.98 -1.24
N GLN A 184 4.69 6.31 -1.06
CA GLN A 184 3.53 6.94 -0.45
C GLN A 184 3.82 7.39 0.99
N ALA A 185 4.42 6.52 1.82
CA ALA A 185 4.77 6.85 3.21
C ALA A 185 5.82 7.95 3.31
N TRP A 186 6.83 7.93 2.43
CA TRP A 186 7.93 8.91 2.38
C TRP A 186 7.39 10.31 2.07
N GLU A 187 6.59 10.39 1.01
CA GLU A 187 5.96 11.64 0.59
C GLU A 187 5.03 12.17 1.70
N MET A 188 4.26 11.29 2.36
CA MET A 188 3.43 11.69 3.50
C MET A 188 4.26 12.16 4.69
N ALA A 189 5.38 11.51 4.98
CA ALA A 189 6.26 11.89 6.08
C ALA A 189 6.90 13.27 5.89
N GLN A 190 7.14 13.68 4.65
CA GLN A 190 7.61 15.05 4.34
C GLN A 190 6.56 16.11 4.67
N TYR A 191 5.27 15.77 4.57
CA TYR A 191 4.19 16.70 4.83
C TYR A 191 3.77 16.79 6.30
N LEU A 192 4.27 15.93 7.19
CA LEU A 192 3.83 15.91 8.60
C LEU A 192 4.36 17.06 9.46
N GLU A 193 5.32 17.82 8.96
CA GLU A 193 5.67 19.12 9.54
C GLU A 193 4.56 20.16 9.32
N ASP A 194 3.67 19.92 8.34
CA ASP A 194 2.48 20.74 8.08
C ASP A 194 1.29 20.27 8.93
N ASP A 195 0.84 21.15 9.83
CA ASP A 195 -0.33 20.94 10.68
C ASP A 195 -1.60 20.62 9.87
N ALA A 196 -1.71 21.12 8.64
CA ALA A 196 -2.85 20.85 7.77
C ALA A 196 -2.85 19.40 7.28
N TRP A 197 -1.71 18.89 6.80
CA TRP A 197 -1.54 17.49 6.40
C TRP A 197 -1.71 16.52 7.55
N ARG A 198 -1.19 16.84 8.74
CA ARG A 198 -1.41 16.01 9.93
C ARG A 198 -2.91 15.80 10.20
N ARG A 199 -3.68 16.88 10.17
CA ARG A 199 -5.14 16.84 10.39
C ARG A 199 -5.87 16.01 9.33
N VAL A 200 -5.49 16.16 8.05
CA VAL A 200 -6.07 15.37 6.95
C VAL A 200 -5.76 13.88 7.15
N MET A 201 -4.55 13.54 7.55
CA MET A 201 -4.14 12.14 7.69
C MET A 201 -4.73 11.43 8.91
N GLU A 202 -4.99 12.16 10.00
CA GLU A 202 -5.70 11.65 11.18
C GLU A 202 -7.18 11.34 10.91
N GLU A 203 -7.78 11.89 9.84
CA GLU A 203 -9.16 11.58 9.47
C GLU A 203 -9.25 10.17 8.87
N PHE A 204 -9.99 9.29 9.55
CA PHE A 204 -10.13 7.88 9.18
C PHE A 204 -11.08 7.66 8.00
N ASP A 205 -12.13 8.48 7.88
CA ASP A 205 -13.06 8.39 6.77
C ASP A 205 -12.44 9.03 5.51
N LEU A 206 -12.20 8.20 4.49
CA LEU A 206 -11.53 8.62 3.26
C LEU A 206 -12.29 9.71 2.49
N ALA A 207 -13.62 9.77 2.60
CA ALA A 207 -14.44 10.80 1.98
C ALA A 207 -14.33 12.12 2.76
N ARG A 208 -14.38 12.06 4.10
CA ARG A 208 -14.14 13.22 4.97
C ARG A 208 -12.73 13.77 4.81
N ARG A 209 -11.74 12.91 4.59
CA ARG A 209 -10.36 13.29 4.34
C ARG A 209 -10.23 14.24 3.15
N VAL A 210 -10.90 13.92 2.04
CA VAL A 210 -10.90 14.77 0.83
C VAL A 210 -11.57 16.11 1.11
N LEU A 211 -12.68 16.13 1.84
CA LEU A 211 -13.37 17.36 2.21
C LEU A 211 -12.51 18.24 3.14
N LEU A 212 -11.89 17.63 4.15
CA LEU A 212 -11.01 18.32 5.10
C LEU A 212 -9.80 18.93 4.37
N ALA A 213 -9.24 18.24 3.37
CA ALA A 213 -8.18 18.80 2.53
C ALA A 213 -8.67 20.00 1.69
N ASP A 214 -9.88 19.94 1.12
CA ASP A 214 -10.50 21.08 0.42
C ASP A 214 -10.66 22.29 1.37
N GLU A 215 -11.15 22.05 2.59
CA GLU A 215 -11.37 23.07 3.63
C GLU A 215 -10.07 23.69 4.14
N LEU A 216 -8.99 22.90 4.23
CA LEU A 216 -7.67 23.36 4.64
C LEU A 216 -6.89 24.05 3.51
N GLY A 217 -7.48 24.16 2.31
CA GLY A 217 -6.92 24.93 1.22
C GLY A 217 -5.80 24.22 0.47
N PHE A 218 -5.83 22.89 0.43
CA PHE A 218 -4.87 22.10 -0.35
C PHE A 218 -4.94 22.50 -1.82
N ASP A 219 -3.80 22.40 -2.51
CA ASP A 219 -3.75 22.67 -3.93
C ASP A 219 -4.43 21.54 -4.74
N ASP A 220 -4.61 21.78 -6.04
CA ASP A 220 -5.35 20.87 -6.89
C ASP A 220 -4.59 19.55 -7.14
N PHE A 221 -3.26 19.55 -7.04
CA PHE A 221 -2.42 18.36 -7.18
C PHE A 221 -2.62 17.42 -5.99
N ASP A 222 -2.50 17.96 -4.77
CA ASP A 222 -2.65 17.20 -3.54
C ASP A 222 -4.08 16.70 -3.36
N LEU A 223 -5.08 17.54 -3.69
CA LEU A 223 -6.47 17.12 -3.66
C LEU A 223 -6.77 16.01 -4.67
N SER A 224 -6.19 16.09 -5.88
CA SER A 224 -6.31 15.04 -6.90
C SER A 224 -5.73 13.71 -6.44
N ARG A 225 -4.58 13.76 -5.76
CA ARG A 225 -3.95 12.57 -5.18
C ARG A 225 -4.82 11.93 -4.11
N LEU A 226 -5.37 12.73 -3.18
CA LEU A 226 -6.26 12.24 -2.13
C LEU A 226 -7.53 11.60 -2.71
N ILE A 227 -8.13 12.21 -3.74
CA ILE A 227 -9.29 11.64 -4.46
C ILE A 227 -8.93 10.28 -5.05
N THR A 228 -7.81 10.18 -5.75
CA THR A 228 -7.37 8.93 -6.40
C THR A 228 -7.13 7.83 -5.36
N GLN A 229 -6.49 8.16 -4.24
CA GLN A 229 -6.30 7.23 -3.13
C GLN A 229 -7.63 6.79 -2.50
N THR A 230 -8.56 7.72 -2.29
CA THR A 230 -9.89 7.42 -1.73
C THR A 230 -10.68 6.48 -2.64
N LEU A 231 -10.69 6.71 -3.95
CA LEU A 231 -11.37 5.81 -4.89
C LEU A 231 -10.69 4.45 -4.98
N GLY A 232 -9.35 4.42 -4.96
CA GLY A 232 -8.58 3.18 -5.07
C GLY A 232 -8.63 2.30 -3.83
N ALA A 233 -8.88 2.88 -2.65
CA ALA A 233 -8.98 2.15 -1.38
C ALA A 233 -10.42 1.73 -1.01
N GLU A 234 -11.43 2.14 -1.78
CA GLU A 234 -12.83 1.76 -1.55
C GLU A 234 -13.14 0.41 -2.21
N ASP A 235 -13.38 -0.61 -1.39
CA ASP A 235 -13.65 -1.98 -1.85
C ASP A 235 -15.10 -2.16 -2.37
N SER A 236 -16.02 -1.29 -1.99
CA SER A 236 -17.43 -1.38 -2.39
C SER A 236 -17.68 -0.67 -3.71
N ASN A 237 -17.88 -1.41 -4.81
CA ASN A 237 -18.19 -0.83 -6.13
C ASN A 237 -19.33 0.22 -6.08
N PRO A 238 -20.48 -0.01 -5.41
CA PRO A 238 -21.51 1.02 -5.29
C PRO A 238 -21.03 2.29 -4.58
N ARG A 239 -20.24 2.16 -3.51
CA ARG A 239 -19.74 3.32 -2.79
C ARG A 239 -18.67 4.06 -3.58
N GLN A 240 -17.80 3.35 -4.29
CA GLN A 240 -16.84 3.96 -5.21
C GLN A 240 -17.54 4.82 -6.29
N ILE A 241 -18.63 4.30 -6.88
CA ILE A 241 -19.48 5.06 -7.81
C ILE A 241 -20.11 6.28 -7.11
N GLY A 242 -20.66 6.08 -5.91
CA GLY A 242 -21.28 7.15 -5.12
C GLY A 242 -20.29 8.28 -4.81
N LEU A 243 -19.11 7.95 -4.29
CA LEU A 243 -18.01 8.88 -4.02
C LEU A 243 -17.58 9.61 -5.28
N ALA A 244 -17.46 8.91 -6.40
CA ALA A 244 -17.11 9.54 -7.68
C ALA A 244 -18.16 10.57 -8.13
N VAL A 245 -19.45 10.26 -8.00
CA VAL A 245 -20.53 11.20 -8.30
C VAL A 245 -20.43 12.43 -7.42
N VAL A 246 -20.37 12.26 -6.09
CA VAL A 246 -20.40 13.41 -5.17
C VAL A 246 -19.16 14.29 -5.30
N MET A 247 -17.96 13.70 -5.42
CA MET A 247 -16.72 14.44 -5.60
C MET A 247 -16.68 15.14 -6.96
N PHE A 248 -17.15 14.50 -8.04
CA PHE A 248 -17.28 15.14 -9.34
C PHE A 248 -18.22 16.35 -9.27
N LEU A 249 -19.41 16.19 -8.67
CA LEU A 249 -20.36 17.29 -8.49
C LEU A 249 -19.77 18.43 -7.66
N ALA A 250 -19.07 18.11 -6.57
CA ALA A 250 -18.50 19.07 -5.65
C ALA A 250 -17.35 19.86 -6.28
N PHE A 251 -16.49 19.22 -7.08
CA PHE A 251 -15.21 19.81 -7.49
C PHE A 251 -15.16 20.26 -8.96
N ARG A 252 -15.99 19.72 -9.86
CA ARG A 252 -15.91 20.00 -11.32
C ARG A 252 -15.92 21.47 -11.74
N VAL A 253 -16.46 22.38 -10.91
CA VAL A 253 -16.52 23.82 -11.18
C VAL A 253 -15.53 24.61 -10.33
N ARG A 254 -15.18 24.10 -9.14
CA ARG A 254 -14.42 24.84 -8.12
C ARG A 254 -12.91 24.56 -8.19
N ARG A 255 -12.51 23.42 -8.77
CA ARG A 255 -11.15 22.89 -8.73
C ARG A 255 -10.67 22.53 -10.13
N ASN A 256 -9.38 22.72 -10.40
CA ASN A 256 -8.73 22.28 -11.64
C ASN A 256 -7.90 21.02 -11.36
N LEU A 257 -8.61 19.95 -10.98
CA LEU A 257 -8.01 18.67 -10.65
C LEU A 257 -7.19 18.10 -11.80
N ASP A 258 -6.14 17.35 -11.47
CA ASP A 258 -5.33 16.64 -12.44
C ASP A 258 -6.17 15.60 -13.20
N PRO A 259 -5.81 15.30 -14.46
CA PRO A 259 -6.49 14.29 -15.25
C PRO A 259 -6.57 12.92 -14.55
N SER A 260 -5.56 12.57 -13.76
CA SER A 260 -5.50 11.32 -12.99
C SER A 260 -6.64 11.16 -11.99
N ALA A 261 -7.17 12.26 -11.45
CA ALA A 261 -8.33 12.25 -10.57
C ALA A 261 -9.62 12.51 -11.34
N TYR A 262 -9.61 13.44 -12.29
CA TYR A 262 -10.81 13.84 -13.01
C TYR A 262 -11.36 12.73 -13.91
N GLU A 263 -10.49 11.95 -14.57
CA GLU A 263 -10.91 10.88 -15.47
C GLU A 263 -11.65 9.74 -14.73
N PRO A 264 -11.11 9.16 -13.64
CA PRO A 264 -11.85 8.17 -12.84
C PRO A 264 -13.17 8.71 -12.28
N LEU A 265 -13.17 9.95 -11.78
CA LEU A 265 -14.38 10.60 -11.28
C LEU A 265 -15.44 10.68 -12.37
N ALA A 266 -15.08 11.21 -13.55
CA ALA A 266 -15.98 11.37 -14.67
C ALA A 266 -16.48 10.01 -15.17
N GLN A 267 -15.60 9.03 -15.35
CA GLN A 267 -15.96 7.69 -15.86
C GLN A 267 -16.96 6.97 -14.95
N LEU A 268 -16.72 6.98 -13.64
CA LEU A 268 -17.59 6.32 -12.67
C LEU A 268 -18.91 7.09 -12.48
N ALA A 269 -18.87 8.42 -12.46
CA ALA A 269 -20.06 9.25 -12.30
C ALA A 269 -20.94 9.28 -13.56
N TYR A 270 -20.35 9.05 -14.74
CA TYR A 270 -20.98 9.25 -16.04
C TYR A 270 -22.36 8.62 -16.13
N HIS A 271 -22.50 7.35 -15.79
CA HIS A 271 -23.78 6.64 -15.95
C HIS A 271 -24.86 7.00 -14.93
N VAL A 272 -24.49 7.66 -13.83
CA VAL A 272 -25.43 8.23 -12.86
C VAL A 272 -25.86 9.63 -13.30
N LEU A 273 -24.95 10.41 -13.86
CA LEU A 273 -25.21 11.79 -14.30
C LEU A 273 -25.92 11.85 -15.66
N GLU A 274 -25.56 10.97 -16.58
CA GLU A 274 -26.15 10.85 -17.91
C GLU A 274 -26.80 9.45 -18.05
N PRO A 275 -28.07 9.30 -17.64
CA PRO A 275 -28.74 8.01 -17.65
C PRO A 275 -28.94 7.52 -19.08
N ARG A 276 -28.59 6.25 -19.32
CA ARG A 276 -28.74 5.58 -20.61
C ARG A 276 -30.02 4.75 -20.68
N VAL A 277 -30.55 4.59 -21.90
CA VAL A 277 -31.62 3.61 -22.15
C VAL A 277 -31.02 2.21 -22.11
N MET A 278 -31.59 1.34 -21.28
CA MET A 278 -31.17 -0.05 -21.13
C MET A 278 -32.40 -0.96 -21.21
N ASN A 279 -32.29 -2.06 -21.96
CA ASN A 279 -33.31 -3.10 -22.02
C ASN A 279 -32.76 -4.36 -21.35
N VAL A 280 -33.40 -4.80 -20.26
CA VAL A 280 -33.04 -6.03 -19.55
C VAL A 280 -34.24 -6.96 -19.55
N GLN A 281 -34.04 -8.21 -19.98
CA GLN A 281 -35.07 -9.23 -19.86
C GLN A 281 -35.06 -9.80 -18.44
N VAL A 282 -36.17 -9.68 -17.74
CA VAL A 282 -36.36 -10.18 -16.39
C VAL A 282 -37.45 -11.25 -16.43
N PHE A 283 -37.11 -12.46 -15.96
CA PHE A 283 -38.04 -13.60 -15.99
C PHE A 283 -38.86 -13.66 -14.70
N PRO A 284 -40.14 -14.04 -14.75
CA PRO A 284 -40.97 -14.19 -13.55
C PRO A 284 -40.37 -15.18 -12.54
N ASN A 285 -40.61 -14.94 -11.24
CA ASN A 285 -40.14 -15.76 -10.12
C ASN A 285 -38.60 -15.88 -10.00
N THR A 286 -37.86 -14.89 -10.51
CA THR A 286 -36.40 -14.78 -10.32
C THR A 286 -36.07 -13.73 -9.25
N PRO A 287 -34.91 -13.82 -8.56
CA PRO A 287 -34.45 -12.77 -7.65
C PRO A 287 -34.40 -11.38 -8.31
N GLU A 288 -34.10 -11.33 -9.61
CA GLU A 288 -34.09 -10.09 -10.40
C GLU A 288 -35.47 -9.48 -10.58
N ALA A 289 -36.52 -10.31 -10.71
CA ALA A 289 -37.90 -9.85 -10.77
C ALA A 289 -38.32 -9.22 -9.45
N THR A 290 -38.04 -9.89 -8.33
CA THR A 290 -38.32 -9.36 -6.99
C THR A 290 -37.57 -8.05 -6.75
N LEU A 291 -36.27 -8.00 -7.09
CA LEU A 291 -35.46 -6.80 -6.97
C LEU A 291 -35.99 -5.65 -7.85
N TRP A 292 -36.39 -5.94 -9.09
CA TRP A 292 -36.97 -4.93 -9.98
C TRP A 292 -38.27 -4.37 -9.42
N ASP A 293 -39.16 -5.23 -8.90
CA ASP A 293 -40.43 -4.82 -8.29
C ASP A 293 -40.19 -3.96 -7.04
N GLU A 294 -39.19 -4.28 -6.22
CA GLU A 294 -38.78 -3.47 -5.07
C GLU A 294 -38.30 -2.07 -5.50
N LEU A 295 -37.37 -2.01 -6.46
CA LEU A 295 -36.83 -0.75 -6.95
C LEU A 295 -37.91 0.11 -7.60
N LYS A 296 -38.76 -0.50 -8.43
CA LYS A 296 -39.89 0.17 -9.07
C LYS A 296 -40.84 0.75 -8.02
N THR A 297 -41.19 -0.04 -7.00
CA THR A 297 -42.05 0.42 -5.89
C THR A 297 -41.42 1.61 -5.16
N TRP A 298 -40.10 1.57 -4.92
CA TRP A 298 -39.39 2.70 -4.29
C TRP A 298 -39.45 3.98 -5.15
N ILE A 299 -39.18 3.84 -6.46
CA ILE A 299 -39.20 4.96 -7.41
C ILE A 299 -40.62 5.55 -7.52
N GLU A 300 -41.66 4.72 -7.63
CA GLU A 300 -43.04 5.17 -7.78
C GLU A 300 -43.60 5.83 -6.51
N ASN A 301 -43.12 5.43 -5.32
CA ASN A 301 -43.53 5.99 -4.04
C ASN A 301 -42.93 7.37 -3.76
N ARG A 302 -41.76 7.71 -4.35
CA ARG A 302 -41.18 9.07 -4.26
C ARG A 302 -41.64 9.91 -5.45
N ARG A 303 -42.61 10.79 -5.21
CA ARG A 303 -43.24 11.63 -6.26
C ARG A 303 -42.61 13.01 -6.46
N GLU A 304 -41.70 13.41 -5.60
CA GLU A 304 -41.02 14.71 -5.72
C GLU A 304 -39.81 14.57 -6.65
N ASP A 305 -39.91 15.16 -7.85
CA ASP A 305 -38.83 15.18 -8.84
C ASP A 305 -37.76 16.23 -8.50
N THR A 306 -37.08 16.03 -7.38
CA THR A 306 -35.94 16.85 -6.95
C THR A 306 -34.65 16.44 -7.67
N TYR A 307 -33.65 17.31 -7.71
CA TYR A 307 -32.34 16.99 -8.26
C TYR A 307 -31.70 15.77 -7.56
N ILE A 308 -31.80 15.72 -6.23
CA ILE A 308 -31.31 14.59 -5.42
C ILE A 308 -32.04 13.30 -5.76
N PHE A 309 -33.37 13.34 -5.89
CA PHE A 309 -34.14 12.17 -6.28
C PHE A 309 -33.72 11.64 -7.67
N ARG A 310 -33.41 12.53 -8.63
CA ARG A 310 -32.90 12.11 -9.94
C ARG A 310 -31.57 11.40 -9.83
N LEU A 311 -30.65 11.89 -9.00
CA LEU A 311 -29.35 11.24 -8.76
C LEU A 311 -29.53 9.86 -8.11
N GLU A 312 -30.33 9.77 -7.05
CA GLU A 312 -30.63 8.51 -6.37
C GLU A 312 -31.30 7.50 -7.30
N ARG A 313 -32.31 7.93 -8.07
CA ARG A 313 -32.98 7.10 -9.07
C ARG A 313 -31.99 6.60 -10.11
N ASN A 314 -31.14 7.47 -10.65
CA ASN A 314 -30.17 7.08 -11.67
C ASN A 314 -29.12 6.12 -11.09
N PHE A 315 -28.68 6.33 -9.85
CA PHE A 315 -27.78 5.42 -9.13
C PHE A 315 -28.39 4.02 -8.98
N LEU A 316 -29.66 3.94 -8.55
CA LEU A 316 -30.38 2.67 -8.44
C LEU A 316 -30.56 1.97 -9.79
N LEU A 317 -30.95 2.72 -10.83
CA LEU A 317 -31.15 2.14 -12.16
C LEU A 317 -29.82 1.69 -12.80
N TYR A 318 -28.73 2.42 -12.56
CA TYR A 318 -27.41 2.04 -13.04
C TYR A 318 -26.91 0.74 -12.41
N GLY A 319 -27.13 0.55 -11.11
CA GLY A 319 -26.69 -0.67 -10.44
C GLY A 319 -27.52 -1.92 -10.75
N PHE A 320 -28.71 -1.77 -11.34
CA PHE A 320 -29.56 -2.91 -11.68
C PHE A 320 -29.09 -3.65 -12.94
N PRO A 321 -29.13 -4.99 -12.98
CA PRO A 321 -29.29 -5.91 -11.83
C PRO A 321 -27.95 -6.21 -11.14
N THR A 322 -26.82 -5.92 -11.80
CA THR A 322 -25.51 -6.50 -11.49
C THR A 322 -24.98 -6.12 -10.11
N LEU A 323 -24.99 -4.83 -9.75
CA LEU A 323 -24.48 -4.40 -8.45
C LEU A 323 -25.37 -4.89 -7.31
N TRP A 324 -26.68 -4.85 -7.51
CA TRP A 324 -27.67 -5.20 -6.49
C TRP A 324 -27.87 -6.70 -6.28
N ARG A 325 -27.29 -7.54 -7.13
CA ARG A 325 -27.12 -8.98 -6.85
C ARG A 325 -26.09 -9.25 -5.74
N ILE A 326 -25.09 -8.37 -5.63
CA ILE A 326 -23.93 -8.55 -4.75
C ILE A 326 -24.09 -7.69 -3.49
N HIS A 327 -24.65 -6.49 -3.64
CA HIS A 327 -24.75 -5.49 -2.57
C HIS A 327 -26.22 -5.19 -2.21
N ALA A 328 -26.48 -4.94 -0.93
CA ALA A 328 -27.79 -4.50 -0.46
C ALA A 328 -28.08 -3.07 -0.96
N TRP A 329 -28.94 -2.94 -1.96
CA TRP A 329 -29.21 -1.65 -2.63
C TRP A 329 -29.71 -0.55 -1.67
N LYS A 330 -30.46 -0.93 -0.62
CA LYS A 330 -30.97 0.03 0.39
C LYS A 330 -29.86 0.63 1.23
N GLU A 331 -28.88 -0.19 1.61
CA GLU A 331 -27.70 0.27 2.37
C GLU A 331 -26.79 1.11 1.50
N ALA A 332 -26.55 0.68 0.26
CA ALA A 332 -25.78 1.46 -0.72
C ALA A 332 -26.43 2.81 -1.02
N LEU A 333 -27.76 2.86 -1.14
CA LEU A 333 -28.50 4.11 -1.35
C LEU A 333 -28.44 5.02 -0.13
N ALA A 334 -28.59 4.48 1.08
CA ALA A 334 -28.48 5.25 2.32
C ALA A 334 -27.08 5.86 2.46
N GLN A 335 -26.03 5.09 2.13
CA GLN A 335 -24.67 5.59 2.11
C GLN A 335 -24.46 6.67 1.04
N PHE A 336 -24.96 6.46 -0.19
CA PHE A 336 -24.89 7.47 -1.25
C PHE A 336 -25.58 8.77 -0.86
N HIS A 337 -26.73 8.69 -0.18
CA HIS A 337 -27.42 9.86 0.36
C HIS A 337 -26.59 10.56 1.46
N ALA A 338 -25.96 9.80 2.35
CA ALA A 338 -25.07 10.35 3.37
C ALA A 338 -23.85 11.06 2.74
N ASP A 339 -23.29 10.50 1.68
CA ASP A 339 -22.17 11.10 0.95
C ASP A 339 -22.60 12.38 0.22
N LEU A 340 -23.81 12.43 -0.36
CA LEU A 340 -24.37 13.65 -0.96
C LEU A 340 -24.49 14.78 0.08
N LEU A 341 -24.98 14.46 1.27
CA LEU A 341 -25.07 15.41 2.39
C LEU A 341 -23.69 15.85 2.88
N LEU A 342 -22.73 14.91 2.97
CA LEU A 342 -21.36 15.21 3.41
C LEU A 342 -20.69 16.25 2.52
N PHE A 343 -20.87 16.14 1.20
CA PHE A 343 -20.32 17.09 0.23
C PHE A 343 -21.21 18.33 -0.01
N SER A 344 -22.26 18.52 0.81
CA SER A 344 -23.21 19.62 0.67
C SER A 344 -23.81 19.72 -0.75
N ILE A 345 -24.04 18.58 -1.39
CA ILE A 345 -24.73 18.53 -2.68
C ILE A 345 -26.22 18.73 -2.40
N GLU A 346 -26.67 19.98 -2.49
CA GLU A 346 -28.06 20.35 -2.27
C GLU A 346 -28.92 20.24 -3.55
N ALA A 347 -30.24 20.29 -3.33
CA ALA A 347 -31.31 20.14 -4.32
C ALA A 347 -31.45 21.32 -5.29
#